data_AF-A0A7X7QGY5-F1
#
_entry.id   AF-A0A7X7QGY5-F1
#
_cell.length_a   1.000
_cell.length_b   1.000
_cell.length_c   1.000
_cell.angle_alpha   90.00
_cell.angle_beta   90.00
_cell.angle_gamma   90.00
#
_symmetry.space_group_name_H-M   'P 1'
#
loop_
_entity.id
_entity.type
_entity.pdbx_description
1 polymer ?
#
loop_
_entity_poly.entity_id
_entity_poly.type
_entity_poly.pdbx_seq_one_letter_code
_entity_poly.pdbx_strand_id
1 'polypeptide(L)'
;MLDCNKGGGISLQTPAGELLLDAAPTLTLFDKQGKIEQRLETVKIQRPDENSIVLECAAVLPGGVKVRAVRRISVARRAGEAELVEDFSLIPDNRIAADLEVRWPFRFVVKDGPEVNAVFPTYDGYAKPYPLSEEFLRGQWPMGNEITQVLSAPLGLSAVQFGAAGRWLAAVYADPEFGAMFEISSHGGEVIGAIRYRYAAAVIPLAAGEKESRRFGLWISEEKANEEFGRSIDAFYRLMLPDAPPGPRWLHDIAMVGYDYLSDNGEGWERDVRELARLLKPEERRRVALCLHGWYDNLGEYSFDSQAKRMKPRWTAMAHTRK
;
A
#
# COMPACT_ATOMS: atom_id res chain seq x y z
N MET A 1 -5.72 -25.16 0.40
CA MET A 1 -4.39 -25.78 0.42
C MET A 1 -3.55 -24.93 -0.52
N LEU A 2 -2.39 -24.47 -0.05
CA LEU A 2 -1.48 -23.68 -0.86
C LEU A 2 -0.69 -24.66 -1.73
N ASP A 3 -0.95 -24.66 -3.03
CA ASP A 3 -0.25 -25.53 -3.96
C ASP A 3 0.79 -24.73 -4.75
N CYS A 4 1.99 -25.30 -4.86
CA CYS A 4 3.06 -24.76 -5.70
C CYS A 4 3.22 -25.68 -6.91
N ASN A 5 3.00 -25.12 -8.10
CA ASN A 5 3.16 -25.83 -9.36
C ASN A 5 4.65 -26.00 -9.69
N LYS A 6 4.97 -26.92 -10.61
CA LYS A 6 6.35 -27.24 -11.03
C LYS A 6 7.15 -26.04 -11.55
N GLY A 7 6.49 -24.94 -11.93
CA GLY A 7 7.11 -23.68 -12.35
C GLY A 7 7.30 -22.61 -11.24
N GLY A 8 7.09 -22.95 -9.97
CA GLY A 8 7.19 -21.98 -8.85
C GLY A 8 5.98 -21.06 -8.68
N GLY A 9 4.90 -21.33 -9.42
CA GLY A 9 3.64 -20.62 -9.32
C GLY A 9 2.79 -21.08 -8.15
N ILE A 10 2.12 -20.16 -7.46
CA ILE A 10 1.28 -20.45 -6.28
C ILE A 10 -0.20 -20.28 -6.63
N SER A 11 -1.04 -21.23 -6.22
CA SER A 11 -2.49 -21.10 -6.33
C SER A 11 -3.19 -21.11 -4.98
N LEU A 12 -4.27 -20.34 -4.89
CA LEU A 12 -5.17 -20.28 -3.76
C LEU A 12 -6.61 -20.50 -4.24
N GLN A 13 -7.16 -21.65 -3.86
CA GLN A 13 -8.52 -22.05 -4.20
C GLN A 13 -9.54 -21.53 -3.18
N THR A 14 -10.62 -20.94 -3.69
CA THR A 14 -11.77 -20.43 -2.93
C THR A 14 -13.11 -20.87 -3.58
N PRO A 15 -14.24 -20.77 -2.86
CA PRO A 15 -15.55 -20.95 -3.49
C PRO A 15 -15.77 -20.01 -4.68
N ALA A 16 -15.33 -18.74 -4.57
CA ALA A 16 -15.48 -17.71 -5.60
C ALA A 16 -14.64 -17.94 -6.86
N GLY A 17 -13.48 -18.57 -6.73
CA GLY A 17 -12.54 -18.71 -7.84
C GLY A 17 -11.16 -19.21 -7.40
N GLU A 18 -10.23 -19.19 -8.34
CA GLU A 18 -8.83 -19.55 -8.13
C GLU A 18 -7.95 -18.31 -8.32
N LEU A 19 -7.20 -17.95 -7.28
CA LEU A 19 -6.13 -16.96 -7.37
C LEU A 19 -4.84 -17.65 -7.75
N LEU A 20 -4.17 -17.11 -8.76
CA LEU A 20 -2.95 -17.60 -9.34
C LEU A 20 -1.87 -16.52 -9.26
N LEU A 21 -0.81 -16.85 -8.52
CA LEU A 21 0.47 -16.17 -8.49
C LEU A 21 1.47 -17.02 -9.27
N ASP A 22 1.07 -17.42 -10.48
CA ASP A 22 1.74 -18.40 -11.33
C ASP A 22 2.90 -17.81 -12.15
N ALA A 23 2.84 -16.50 -12.40
CA ALA A 23 3.91 -15.77 -13.05
C ALA A 23 4.95 -15.30 -12.01
N ALA A 24 6.22 -15.57 -12.31
CA ALA A 24 7.30 -15.07 -11.47
C ALA A 24 7.44 -13.55 -11.66
N PRO A 25 7.83 -12.79 -10.63
CA PRO A 25 7.99 -11.35 -10.77
C PRO A 25 9.06 -11.02 -11.82
N THR A 26 8.85 -9.94 -12.55
CA THR A 26 9.78 -9.46 -13.57
C THR A 26 10.54 -8.27 -13.03
N LEU A 27 11.86 -8.27 -13.23
CA LEU A 27 12.74 -7.12 -13.02
C LEU A 27 12.92 -6.39 -14.34
N THR A 28 12.71 -5.08 -14.33
CA THR A 28 12.99 -4.22 -15.48
C THR A 28 14.05 -3.21 -15.11
N LEU A 29 15.19 -3.24 -15.78
CA LEU A 29 16.21 -2.21 -15.66
C LEU A 29 15.97 -1.12 -16.71
N PHE A 30 16.06 0.14 -16.30
CA PHE A 30 16.03 1.30 -17.17
C PHE A 30 17.44 1.91 -17.17
N ASP A 31 18.23 1.58 -18.19
CA ASP A 31 19.58 2.08 -18.38
C ASP A 31 19.67 2.99 -19.62
N LYS A 32 20.88 3.41 -19.98
CA LYS A 32 21.12 4.26 -21.15
C LYS A 32 20.85 3.53 -22.48
N GLN A 33 20.85 2.20 -22.46
CA GLN A 33 20.60 1.33 -23.61
C GLN A 33 19.11 1.02 -23.79
N GLY A 34 18.28 1.31 -22.79
CA GLY A 34 16.83 1.26 -22.87
C GLY A 34 16.21 0.45 -21.72
N LYS A 35 15.08 -0.20 -22.02
CA LYS A 35 14.34 -1.05 -21.08
C LYS A 35 14.77 -2.50 -21.30
N ILE A 36 15.33 -3.15 -20.27
CA ILE A 36 15.68 -4.57 -20.31
C ILE A 36 14.91 -5.32 -19.23
N GLU A 37 14.13 -6.33 -19.64
CA GLU A 37 13.33 -7.16 -18.74
C GLU A 37 14.03 -8.51 -18.47
N GLN A 38 14.00 -8.93 -17.21
CA GLN A 38 14.52 -10.20 -16.73
C GLN A 38 13.50 -10.83 -15.77
N ARG A 39 13.13 -12.09 -16.01
CA ARG A 39 12.25 -12.83 -15.11
C ARG A 39 13.07 -13.36 -13.93
N LEU A 40 12.51 -13.29 -12.72
CA LEU A 40 13.08 -14.00 -11.57
C LEU A 40 12.74 -15.49 -11.67
N GLU A 41 13.75 -16.33 -11.85
CA GLU A 41 13.56 -17.77 -11.94
C GLU A 41 13.58 -18.40 -10.56
N THR A 42 12.63 -19.29 -10.25
CA THR A 42 12.60 -19.99 -8.96
C THR A 42 13.69 -21.05 -8.95
N VAL A 43 14.65 -20.93 -8.03
CA VAL A 43 15.77 -21.86 -7.88
C VAL A 43 15.60 -22.81 -6.71
N LYS A 44 14.80 -22.43 -5.71
CA LYS A 44 14.55 -23.26 -4.53
C LYS A 44 13.18 -22.99 -3.95
N ILE A 45 12.53 -24.06 -3.48
CA ILE A 45 11.23 -24.04 -2.83
C ILE A 45 11.38 -24.69 -1.46
N GLN A 46 10.88 -24.02 -0.43
CA GLN A 46 10.82 -24.54 0.93
C GLN A 46 9.38 -24.43 1.44
N ARG A 47 8.94 -25.39 2.23
CA ARG A 47 7.61 -25.43 2.86
C ARG A 47 7.82 -25.50 4.39
N PRO A 48 7.95 -24.34 5.07
CA PRO A 48 8.14 -24.33 6.51
C PRO A 48 6.96 -24.98 7.26
N ASP A 49 5.74 -24.80 6.76
CA ASP A 49 4.51 -25.40 7.28
C ASP A 49 3.45 -25.54 6.17
N GLU A 50 2.24 -25.98 6.52
CA GLU A 50 1.12 -26.22 5.59
C GLU A 50 0.51 -24.95 4.99
N ASN A 51 0.76 -23.79 5.61
CA ASN A 51 0.19 -22.49 5.25
C ASN A 51 1.25 -21.52 4.75
N SER A 52 2.52 -21.93 4.66
CA SER A 52 3.62 -21.07 4.23
C SER A 52 4.54 -21.72 3.19
N ILE A 53 5.03 -20.89 2.27
CA ILE A 53 6.05 -21.26 1.28
C ILE A 53 7.12 -20.17 1.24
N VAL A 54 8.37 -20.62 1.11
CA VAL A 54 9.49 -19.73 0.81
C VAL A 54 10.08 -20.10 -0.55
N LEU A 55 10.09 -19.15 -1.48
CA LEU A 55 10.75 -19.28 -2.77
C LEU A 55 12.03 -18.46 -2.77
N GLU A 56 13.14 -19.09 -3.14
CA GLU A 56 14.34 -18.35 -3.53
C GLU A 56 14.36 -18.28 -5.05
N CYS A 57 14.49 -17.06 -5.56
CA CYS A 57 14.54 -16.78 -6.98
C CYS A 57 15.86 -16.09 -7.34
N ALA A 58 16.28 -16.21 -8.59
CA ALA A 58 17.47 -15.55 -9.10
C ALA A 58 17.25 -14.99 -10.50
N ALA A 59 17.93 -13.89 -10.81
CA ALA A 59 18.05 -13.33 -12.15
C ALA A 59 19.47 -12.79 -12.36
N VAL A 60 19.88 -12.66 -13.61
CA VAL A 60 21.12 -11.96 -13.98
C VAL A 60 20.72 -10.73 -14.78
N LEU A 61 20.97 -9.56 -14.22
CA LEU A 61 20.73 -8.28 -14.87
C LEU A 61 21.86 -7.95 -15.88
N PRO A 62 21.62 -7.01 -16.81
CA PRO A 62 22.67 -6.46 -17.66
C PRO A 62 23.93 -6.05 -16.89
N GLY A 63 25.09 -6.24 -17.50
CA GLY A 63 26.38 -6.05 -16.82
C GLY A 63 26.78 -7.21 -15.89
N GLY A 64 26.01 -8.30 -15.86
CA GLY A 64 26.35 -9.52 -15.12
C GLY A 64 26.02 -9.48 -13.63
N VAL A 65 25.28 -8.46 -13.18
CA VAL A 65 24.84 -8.31 -11.79
C VAL A 65 23.84 -9.40 -11.47
N LYS A 66 24.14 -10.27 -10.49
CA LYS A 66 23.22 -11.32 -10.06
C LYS A 66 22.33 -10.77 -8.98
N VAL A 67 21.04 -11.05 -9.10
CA VAL A 67 20.05 -10.64 -8.11
C VAL A 67 19.41 -11.88 -7.54
N ARG A 68 19.46 -11.99 -6.21
CA ARG A 68 18.71 -12.98 -5.46
C ARG A 68 17.45 -12.33 -4.92
N ALA A 69 16.33 -13.01 -5.06
CA ALA A 69 15.09 -12.63 -4.41
C ALA A 69 14.61 -13.73 -3.46
N VAL A 70 14.02 -13.35 -2.33
CA VAL A 70 13.38 -14.26 -1.40
C VAL A 70 11.92 -13.84 -1.25
N ARG A 71 11.01 -14.78 -1.50
CA ARG A 71 9.57 -14.63 -1.42
C ARG A 71 9.06 -15.46 -0.25
N ARG A 72 8.58 -14.84 0.82
CA ARG A 72 7.95 -15.56 1.95
C ARG A 72 6.46 -15.36 1.90
N ILE A 73 5.71 -16.43 1.68
CA ILE A 73 4.29 -16.37 1.37
C ILE A 73 3.55 -17.14 2.44
N SER A 74 2.57 -16.49 3.05
CA SER A 74 1.75 -17.06 4.11
C SER A 74 0.28 -16.90 3.76
N VAL A 75 -0.51 -17.93 4.00
CA VAL A 75 -1.96 -17.92 3.76
C VAL A 75 -2.73 -18.18 5.05
N ALA A 76 -3.84 -17.47 5.20
CA ALA A 76 -4.79 -17.72 6.27
C ALA A 76 -6.21 -17.86 5.71
N ARG A 77 -7.05 -18.61 6.41
CA ARG A 77 -8.48 -18.69 6.13
C ARG A 77 -9.24 -18.27 7.37
N ARG A 78 -10.20 -17.35 7.22
CA ARG A 78 -10.96 -16.78 8.34
C ARG A 78 -12.41 -16.62 7.96
N ALA A 79 -13.32 -17.39 8.57
CA ALA A 79 -14.77 -17.19 8.46
C ALA A 79 -15.29 -17.00 7.00
N GLY A 80 -14.80 -17.82 6.06
CA GLY A 80 -15.18 -17.72 4.63
C GLY A 80 -14.29 -16.79 3.79
N GLU A 81 -13.34 -16.11 4.41
CA GLU A 81 -12.30 -15.30 3.75
C GLU A 81 -11.02 -16.11 3.56
N ALA A 82 -10.29 -15.76 2.51
CA ALA A 82 -8.94 -16.24 2.26
C ALA A 82 -7.98 -15.05 2.14
N GLU A 83 -6.86 -15.14 2.82
CA GLU A 83 -5.85 -14.09 2.90
C GLU A 83 -4.50 -14.65 2.46
N LEU A 84 -3.73 -13.85 1.75
CA LEU A 84 -2.35 -14.14 1.42
C LEU A 84 -1.51 -12.91 1.72
N VAL A 85 -0.39 -13.10 2.41
CA VAL A 85 0.65 -12.09 2.60
C VAL A 85 1.93 -12.62 2.00
N GLU A 86 2.62 -11.77 1.25
CA GLU A 86 3.93 -12.05 0.72
C GLU A 86 4.94 -10.98 1.14
N ASP A 87 5.99 -11.39 1.84
CA ASP A 87 7.18 -10.59 2.10
C ASP A 87 8.22 -10.91 1.03
N PHE A 88 8.40 -9.98 0.10
CA PHE A 88 9.41 -10.03 -0.96
C PHE A 88 10.69 -9.34 -0.51
N SER A 89 11.84 -9.89 -0.86
CA SER A 89 13.13 -9.30 -0.55
C SER A 89 14.08 -9.42 -1.72
N LEU A 90 14.62 -8.30 -2.20
CA LEU A 90 15.57 -8.21 -3.29
C LEU A 90 16.98 -7.94 -2.74
N ILE A 91 17.97 -8.72 -3.19
CA ILE A 91 19.35 -8.66 -2.69
C ILE A 91 20.29 -8.78 -3.91
N PRO A 92 20.84 -7.65 -4.40
CA PRO A 92 21.79 -7.69 -5.50
C PRO A 92 23.19 -8.07 -5.00
N ASP A 93 23.95 -8.83 -5.81
CA ASP A 93 25.33 -9.20 -5.49
C ASP A 93 26.33 -8.05 -5.72
N ASN A 94 25.92 -7.04 -6.49
CA ASN A 94 26.68 -5.85 -6.80
C ASN A 94 25.76 -4.62 -6.84
N ARG A 95 26.34 -3.42 -6.75
CA ARG A 95 25.60 -2.16 -6.75
C ARG A 95 24.76 -2.00 -8.02
N ILE A 96 23.47 -1.68 -7.87
CA ILE A 96 22.59 -1.29 -8.98
C ILE A 96 22.40 0.22 -8.93
N ALA A 97 22.86 0.91 -9.97
CA ALA A 97 22.83 2.38 -10.07
C ALA A 97 22.04 2.87 -11.30
N ALA A 98 21.03 2.12 -11.68
CA ALA A 98 20.09 2.41 -12.75
C ALA A 98 18.69 2.07 -12.24
N ASP A 99 17.68 2.83 -12.66
CA ASP A 99 16.33 2.65 -12.16
C ASP A 99 15.86 1.23 -12.41
N LEU A 100 15.23 0.65 -11.40
CA LEU A 100 14.80 -0.73 -11.40
C LEU A 100 13.32 -0.76 -11.11
N GLU A 101 12.55 -1.53 -11.87
CA GLU A 101 11.15 -1.78 -11.58
C GLU A 101 10.92 -3.26 -11.33
N VAL A 102 10.16 -3.55 -10.29
CA VAL A 102 9.64 -4.88 -10.00
C VAL A 102 8.17 -4.89 -10.43
N ARG A 103 7.83 -5.78 -11.36
CA ARG A 103 6.45 -6.04 -11.75
C ARG A 103 5.98 -7.35 -11.13
N TRP A 104 4.94 -7.24 -10.31
CA TRP A 104 4.34 -8.33 -9.56
C TRP A 104 3.01 -8.77 -10.19
N PRO A 105 2.99 -9.81 -11.03
CA PRO A 105 1.77 -10.25 -11.69
C PRO A 105 0.86 -11.03 -10.74
N PHE A 106 -0.44 -10.92 -10.96
CA PHE A 106 -1.45 -11.80 -10.38
C PHE A 106 -2.56 -12.08 -11.39
N ARG A 107 -3.26 -13.19 -11.18
CA ARG A 107 -4.40 -13.60 -12.00
C ARG A 107 -5.46 -14.22 -11.11
N PHE A 108 -6.72 -13.89 -11.33
CA PHE A 108 -7.85 -14.44 -10.61
C PHE A 108 -8.85 -15.02 -11.61
N VAL A 109 -9.00 -16.34 -11.60
CA VAL A 109 -9.89 -17.09 -12.48
C VAL A 109 -11.24 -17.25 -11.79
N VAL A 110 -12.28 -16.69 -12.41
CA VAL A 110 -13.64 -16.65 -11.84
C VAL A 110 -14.44 -17.86 -12.33
N LYS A 111 -15.22 -18.49 -11.45
CA LYS A 111 -16.02 -19.68 -11.82
C LYS A 111 -17.28 -19.37 -12.64
N ASP A 112 -17.89 -18.18 -12.47
CA ASP A 112 -19.12 -17.75 -13.16
C ASP A 112 -19.09 -16.23 -13.46
N GLY A 113 -18.85 -15.79 -14.70
CA GLY A 113 -18.69 -14.37 -15.06
C GLY A 113 -19.89 -13.74 -15.80
N PRO A 114 -20.21 -12.45 -15.55
CA PRO A 114 -20.38 -11.57 -16.72
C PRO A 114 -19.87 -10.12 -16.58
N GLU A 115 -19.73 -9.53 -15.39
CA GLU A 115 -19.21 -8.15 -15.21
C GLU A 115 -18.42 -8.04 -13.89
N VAL A 116 -17.19 -7.54 -13.96
CA VAL A 116 -16.31 -7.31 -12.80
C VAL A 116 -15.99 -5.82 -12.75
N ASN A 117 -16.13 -5.23 -11.57
CA ASN A 117 -15.72 -3.86 -11.33
C ASN A 117 -14.48 -3.84 -10.44
N ALA A 118 -13.63 -2.84 -10.62
CA ALA A 118 -12.65 -2.43 -9.62
C ALA A 118 -13.20 -1.25 -8.82
N VAL A 119 -12.77 -1.13 -7.57
CA VAL A 119 -13.03 0.02 -6.71
C VAL A 119 -11.69 0.57 -6.25
N PHE A 120 -11.45 1.85 -6.57
CA PHE A 120 -10.25 2.56 -6.16
C PHE A 120 -10.57 3.48 -4.98
N PRO A 121 -9.87 3.34 -3.83
CA PRO A 121 -9.85 4.36 -2.80
C PRO A 121 -9.06 5.56 -3.33
N THR A 122 -9.73 6.63 -3.74
CA THR A 122 -9.08 7.82 -4.28
C THR A 122 -8.64 8.77 -3.17
N TYR A 123 -7.62 9.59 -3.45
CA TYR A 123 -7.02 10.52 -2.48
C TYR A 123 -8.00 11.54 -1.87
N ASP A 124 -9.12 11.78 -2.54
CA ASP A 124 -10.21 12.64 -2.08
C ASP A 124 -11.16 11.95 -1.07
N GLY A 125 -10.84 10.72 -0.64
CA GLY A 125 -11.57 9.99 0.39
C GLY A 125 -12.76 9.19 -0.13
N TYR A 126 -12.94 9.07 -1.44
CA TYR A 126 -14.03 8.29 -2.04
C TYR A 126 -13.57 6.90 -2.49
N ALA A 127 -14.47 5.92 -2.38
CA ALA A 127 -14.32 4.62 -3.01
C ALA A 127 -15.01 4.65 -4.38
N LYS A 128 -14.24 4.83 -5.46
CA LYS A 128 -14.80 5.03 -6.81
C LYS A 128 -14.82 3.72 -7.60
N PRO A 129 -15.99 3.27 -8.09
CA PRO A 129 -16.09 2.09 -8.94
C PRO A 129 -15.68 2.40 -10.38
N TYR A 130 -15.03 1.43 -11.02
CA TYR A 130 -14.64 1.47 -12.43
C TYR A 130 -14.95 0.11 -13.07
N PRO A 131 -15.64 0.07 -14.22
CA PRO A 131 -15.82 -1.17 -14.94
C PRO A 131 -14.47 -1.68 -15.45
N LEU A 132 -14.22 -2.98 -15.29
CA LEU A 132 -13.05 -3.62 -15.92
C LEU A 132 -13.39 -4.01 -17.35
N SER A 133 -12.42 -3.81 -18.24
CA SER A 133 -12.45 -4.27 -19.62
C SER A 133 -11.12 -4.94 -19.96
N GLU A 134 -10.89 -5.25 -21.23
CA GLU A 134 -9.61 -5.75 -21.70
C GLU A 134 -8.50 -4.68 -21.61
N GLU A 135 -8.87 -3.39 -21.55
CA GLU A 135 -7.92 -2.31 -21.31
C GLU A 135 -7.52 -2.24 -19.84
N PHE A 136 -6.23 -2.01 -19.59
CA PHE A 136 -5.72 -1.87 -18.24
C PHE A 136 -6.17 -0.55 -17.60
N LEU A 137 -6.96 -0.66 -16.55
CA LEU A 137 -7.20 0.41 -15.60
C LEU A 137 -5.96 0.58 -14.71
N ARG A 138 -5.55 1.84 -14.47
CA ARG A 138 -4.34 2.17 -13.70
C ARG A 138 -4.64 3.08 -12.52
N GLY A 139 -4.27 2.63 -11.33
CA GLY A 139 -4.28 3.43 -10.10
C GLY A 139 -2.88 3.52 -9.52
N GLN A 140 -2.46 4.67 -9.00
CA GLN A 140 -1.14 4.83 -8.38
C GLN A 140 -1.25 5.38 -6.98
N TRP A 141 -0.54 4.74 -6.06
CA TRP A 141 -0.25 5.21 -4.72
C TRP A 141 0.96 6.15 -4.78
N PRO A 142 0.77 7.48 -4.64
CA PRO A 142 1.81 8.46 -4.91
C PRO A 142 2.70 8.64 -3.66
N MET A 143 3.67 7.74 -3.49
CA MET A 143 4.70 7.88 -2.45
C MET A 143 6.09 7.94 -3.09
N GLY A 144 6.78 9.06 -2.92
CA GLY A 144 8.14 9.25 -3.44
C GLY A 144 8.18 9.38 -4.97
N ASN A 145 8.73 8.37 -5.66
CA ASN A 145 8.96 8.41 -7.10
C ASN A 145 7.75 7.89 -7.89
N GLU A 146 7.11 8.76 -8.67
CA GLU A 146 5.97 8.39 -9.51
C GLU A 146 6.41 7.49 -10.68
N ILE A 147 5.67 6.40 -10.92
CA ILE A 147 6.00 5.45 -12.00
C ILE A 147 5.60 6.00 -13.37
N THR A 148 4.46 6.70 -13.42
CA THR A 148 3.94 7.38 -14.61
C THR A 148 3.21 8.65 -14.21
N GLN A 149 3.22 9.64 -15.12
CA GLN A 149 2.42 10.86 -15.01
C GLN A 149 1.02 10.72 -15.63
N VAL A 150 0.74 9.61 -16.31
CA VAL A 150 -0.56 9.32 -16.92
C VAL A 150 -1.32 8.34 -16.02
N LEU A 151 -2.17 8.88 -15.15
CA LEU A 151 -2.97 8.11 -14.21
C LEU A 151 -4.45 8.22 -14.52
N SER A 152 -5.17 7.11 -14.40
CA SER A 152 -6.64 7.12 -14.38
C SER A 152 -7.15 7.57 -13.01
N ALA A 153 -6.42 7.29 -11.92
CA ALA A 153 -6.75 7.78 -10.58
C ALA A 153 -5.53 7.80 -9.62
N PRO A 154 -5.27 8.93 -8.92
CA PRO A 154 -4.42 8.95 -7.73
C PRO A 154 -5.14 8.31 -6.53
N LEU A 155 -4.52 7.29 -5.94
CA LEU A 155 -5.08 6.51 -4.84
C LEU A 155 -4.78 7.16 -3.48
N GLY A 156 -5.73 7.08 -2.55
CA GLY A 156 -5.59 7.48 -1.15
C GLY A 156 -5.10 6.35 -0.24
N LEU A 157 -5.10 5.10 -0.73
CA LEU A 157 -4.50 3.93 -0.08
C LEU A 157 -3.84 3.05 -1.13
N SER A 158 -2.81 2.28 -0.74
CA SER A 158 -2.14 1.31 -1.61
C SER A 158 -2.97 0.01 -1.77
N ALA A 159 -4.23 0.16 -2.16
CA ALA A 159 -5.21 -0.92 -2.25
C ALA A 159 -6.12 -0.78 -3.47
N VAL A 160 -6.52 -1.92 -4.04
CA VAL A 160 -7.57 -2.01 -5.07
C VAL A 160 -8.48 -3.18 -4.74
N GLN A 161 -9.78 -2.93 -4.60
CA GLN A 161 -10.79 -3.99 -4.56
C GLN A 161 -11.27 -4.27 -5.98
N PHE A 162 -11.62 -5.51 -6.27
CA PHE A 162 -12.31 -5.90 -7.48
C PHE A 162 -13.25 -7.07 -7.19
N GLY A 163 -14.32 -7.19 -7.96
CA GLY A 163 -15.34 -8.20 -7.68
C GLY A 163 -16.52 -8.12 -8.60
N ALA A 164 -17.40 -9.10 -8.45
CA ALA A 164 -18.70 -9.14 -9.11
C ALA A 164 -19.77 -8.97 -8.04
N ALA A 165 -20.53 -7.86 -8.14
CA ALA A 165 -21.54 -7.47 -7.17
C ALA A 165 -22.55 -8.59 -6.87
N GLY A 166 -22.93 -8.72 -5.60
CA GLY A 166 -23.71 -9.82 -5.04
C GLY A 166 -23.07 -11.21 -5.08
N ARG A 167 -21.77 -11.36 -5.38
CA ARG A 167 -21.13 -12.69 -5.51
C ARG A 167 -19.85 -12.81 -4.69
N TRP A 168 -18.83 -12.07 -5.07
CA TRP A 168 -17.50 -12.18 -4.47
C TRP A 168 -16.74 -10.88 -4.59
N LEU A 169 -15.83 -10.69 -3.65
CA LEU A 169 -14.88 -9.59 -3.60
C LEU A 169 -13.48 -10.14 -3.45
N ALA A 170 -12.54 -9.49 -4.11
CA ALA A 170 -11.13 -9.66 -3.87
C ALA A 170 -10.47 -8.29 -3.77
N ALA A 171 -9.30 -8.24 -3.16
CA ALA A 171 -8.50 -7.04 -3.12
C ALA A 171 -7.02 -7.39 -3.19
N VAL A 172 -6.28 -6.48 -3.82
CA VAL A 172 -4.82 -6.51 -3.90
C VAL A 172 -4.27 -5.31 -3.16
N TYR A 173 -3.18 -5.53 -2.43
CA TYR A 173 -2.55 -4.53 -1.59
C TYR A 173 -1.06 -4.44 -1.90
N ALA A 174 -0.59 -3.21 -2.05
CA ALA A 174 0.83 -2.88 -2.18
C ALA A 174 1.36 -2.32 -0.85
N ASP A 175 2.67 -2.37 -0.70
CA ASP A 175 3.40 -1.83 0.44
C ASP A 175 3.03 -0.35 0.65
N PRO A 176 2.45 0.04 1.79
CA PRO A 176 2.04 1.42 2.04
C PRO A 176 3.23 2.38 2.18
N GLU A 177 4.42 1.88 2.49
CA GLU A 177 5.62 2.70 2.72
C GLU A 177 6.36 3.04 1.41
N PHE A 178 5.89 2.53 0.27
CA PHE A 178 6.55 2.73 -1.02
C PHE A 178 5.59 2.98 -2.16
N GLY A 179 5.94 3.90 -3.07
CA GLY A 179 5.11 4.22 -4.23
C GLY A 179 4.87 3.00 -5.12
N ALA A 180 3.61 2.80 -5.52
CA ALA A 180 3.19 1.63 -6.27
C ALA A 180 2.14 1.99 -7.33
N MET A 181 2.17 1.27 -8.45
CA MET A 181 1.12 1.34 -9.47
C MET A 181 0.42 0.00 -9.62
N PHE A 182 -0.90 0.04 -9.62
CA PHE A 182 -1.77 -1.08 -9.92
C PHE A 182 -2.19 -1.02 -11.38
N GLU A 183 -2.10 -2.15 -12.05
CA GLU A 183 -2.66 -2.38 -13.39
C GLU A 183 -3.65 -3.53 -13.26
N ILE A 184 -4.90 -3.31 -13.67
CA ILE A 184 -5.94 -4.34 -13.59
C ILE A 184 -6.81 -4.31 -14.84
N SER A 185 -7.11 -5.49 -15.37
CA SER A 185 -8.00 -5.70 -16.50
C SER A 185 -8.80 -6.99 -16.29
N SER A 186 -9.80 -7.19 -17.13
CA SER A 186 -10.63 -8.40 -17.16
C SER A 186 -10.71 -8.94 -18.59
N HIS A 187 -10.43 -10.23 -18.77
CA HIS A 187 -10.49 -10.91 -20.06
C HIS A 187 -11.10 -12.30 -19.89
N GLY A 188 -12.17 -12.60 -20.65
CA GLY A 188 -12.69 -13.97 -20.76
C GLY A 188 -13.06 -14.67 -19.44
N GLY A 189 -13.49 -13.92 -18.41
CA GLY A 189 -13.80 -14.47 -17.08
C GLY A 189 -12.61 -14.54 -16.11
N GLU A 190 -11.48 -13.94 -16.48
CA GLU A 190 -10.30 -13.80 -15.63
C GLU A 190 -10.02 -12.32 -15.35
N VAL A 191 -9.67 -12.01 -14.10
CA VAL A 191 -9.06 -10.73 -13.75
C VAL A 191 -7.55 -10.90 -13.79
N ILE A 192 -6.87 -10.06 -14.58
CA ILE A 192 -5.42 -10.09 -14.71
C ILE A 192 -4.90 -8.75 -14.23
N GLY A 193 -3.82 -8.76 -13.46
CA GLY A 193 -3.21 -7.52 -13.02
C GLY A 193 -1.76 -7.64 -12.61
N ALA A 194 -1.21 -6.50 -12.25
CA ALA A 194 0.09 -6.42 -11.63
C ALA A 194 0.19 -5.24 -10.67
N ILE A 195 1.07 -5.40 -9.67
CA ILE A 195 1.57 -4.30 -8.84
C ILE A 195 2.98 -3.99 -9.32
N ARG A 196 3.28 -2.71 -9.57
CA ARG A 196 4.60 -2.25 -10.04
C ARG A 196 5.21 -1.35 -8.98
N TYR A 197 6.49 -1.56 -8.66
CA TYR A 197 7.30 -0.68 -7.83
C TYR A 197 8.51 -0.22 -8.61
N ARG A 198 8.82 1.08 -8.57
CA ARG A 198 10.02 1.63 -9.20
C ARG A 198 10.99 2.18 -8.16
N TYR A 199 12.17 1.60 -8.13
CA TYR A 199 13.33 2.08 -7.39
C TYR A 199 14.03 3.13 -8.24
N ALA A 200 14.15 4.35 -7.70
CA ALA A 200 14.95 5.43 -8.29
C ALA A 200 16.46 5.18 -8.09
N ALA A 201 16.92 3.99 -8.46
CA ALA A 201 18.26 3.51 -8.18
C ALA A 201 19.37 4.27 -8.94
N ALA A 202 19.02 5.04 -9.98
CA ALA A 202 19.94 6.02 -10.56
C ALA A 202 20.29 7.16 -9.58
N VAL A 203 19.39 7.50 -8.64
CA VAL A 203 19.56 8.56 -7.64
C VAL A 203 20.05 7.98 -6.30
N ILE A 204 19.38 6.93 -5.81
CA ILE A 204 19.71 6.23 -4.57
C ILE A 204 20.01 4.76 -4.91
N PRO A 205 21.28 4.43 -5.21
CA PRO A 205 21.67 3.11 -5.67
C PRO A 205 21.33 2.01 -4.66
N LEU A 206 20.91 0.85 -5.16
CA LEU A 206 20.79 -0.35 -4.34
C LEU A 206 22.20 -0.89 -4.07
N ALA A 207 22.59 -0.93 -2.81
CA ALA A 207 23.91 -1.39 -2.41
C ALA A 207 24.06 -2.92 -2.52
N ALA A 208 25.29 -3.37 -2.78
CA ALA A 208 25.61 -4.79 -2.86
C ALA A 208 25.36 -5.48 -1.51
N GLY A 209 24.63 -6.60 -1.52
CA GLY A 209 24.32 -7.39 -0.33
C GLY A 209 23.26 -6.79 0.60
N GLU A 210 22.82 -5.55 0.38
CA GLU A 210 21.73 -4.95 1.14
C GLU A 210 20.37 -5.48 0.67
N LYS A 211 19.43 -5.54 1.62
CA LYS A 211 18.13 -6.16 1.44
C LYS A 211 17.04 -5.10 1.31
N GLU A 212 16.48 -4.98 0.12
CA GLU A 212 15.25 -4.20 -0.11
C GLU A 212 14.03 -5.11 0.09
N SER A 213 13.13 -4.77 1.01
CA SER A 213 11.95 -5.59 1.31
C SER A 213 10.66 -4.87 0.95
N ARG A 214 9.69 -5.59 0.39
CA ARG A 214 8.34 -5.07 0.14
C ARG A 214 7.30 -6.08 0.58
N ARG A 215 6.18 -5.61 1.11
CA ARG A 215 5.04 -6.46 1.43
C ARG A 215 3.95 -6.37 0.37
N PHE A 216 3.31 -7.50 0.11
CA PHE A 216 2.18 -7.65 -0.79
C PHE A 216 1.07 -8.36 -0.06
N GLY A 217 -0.17 -7.94 -0.27
CA GLY A 217 -1.32 -8.57 0.34
C GLY A 217 -2.40 -8.89 -0.68
N LEU A 218 -3.13 -9.97 -0.45
CA LEU A 218 -4.31 -10.36 -1.20
C LEU A 218 -5.38 -10.81 -0.22
N TRP A 219 -6.61 -10.44 -0.51
CA TRP A 219 -7.78 -10.85 0.25
C TRP A 219 -8.88 -11.27 -0.70
N ILE A 220 -9.61 -12.33 -0.35
CA ILE A 220 -10.74 -12.84 -1.11
C ILE A 220 -11.84 -13.19 -0.12
N SER A 221 -13.08 -12.82 -0.45
CA SER A 221 -14.25 -13.13 0.34
C SER A 221 -15.47 -13.32 -0.56
N GLU A 222 -16.45 -14.08 -0.06
CA GLU A 222 -17.83 -13.93 -0.53
C GLU A 222 -18.34 -12.52 -0.22
N GLU A 223 -19.13 -11.98 -1.13
CA GLU A 223 -19.76 -10.67 -0.94
C GLU A 223 -20.92 -10.78 0.04
N LYS A 224 -21.04 -9.81 0.94
CA LYS A 224 -22.11 -9.72 1.93
C LYS A 224 -22.68 -8.32 1.86
N ALA A 225 -24.01 -8.23 1.86
CA ALA A 225 -24.72 -6.96 1.76
C ALA A 225 -24.27 -5.92 2.80
N ASN A 226 -24.15 -4.66 2.36
CA ASN A 226 -24.13 -3.41 3.13
C ASN A 226 -22.81 -2.94 3.77
N GLU A 227 -21.64 -3.52 3.46
CA GLU A 227 -20.34 -2.93 3.88
C GLU A 227 -19.12 -3.51 3.15
N GLU A 228 -19.27 -3.74 1.85
CA GLU A 228 -18.37 -4.53 1.03
C GLU A 228 -16.96 -3.92 0.95
N PHE A 229 -16.87 -2.61 0.75
CA PHE A 229 -15.59 -1.90 0.67
C PHE A 229 -14.90 -1.76 2.03
N GLY A 230 -15.66 -1.56 3.11
CA GLY A 230 -15.11 -1.46 4.46
C GLY A 230 -14.32 -2.72 4.84
N ARG A 231 -14.85 -3.91 4.51
CA ARG A 231 -14.18 -5.19 4.78
C ARG A 231 -12.85 -5.36 4.05
N SER A 232 -12.73 -4.90 2.81
CA SER A 232 -11.46 -4.95 2.09
C SER A 232 -10.44 -3.95 2.65
N ILE A 233 -10.90 -2.82 3.21
CA ILE A 233 -10.03 -1.88 3.92
C ILE A 233 -9.59 -2.42 5.28
N ASP A 234 -10.48 -3.08 6.03
CA ASP A 234 -10.11 -3.78 7.28
C ASP A 234 -9.04 -4.85 7.02
N ALA A 235 -9.19 -5.60 5.93
CA ALA A 235 -8.19 -6.57 5.49
C ALA A 235 -6.87 -5.89 5.09
N PHE A 236 -6.90 -4.73 4.44
CA PHE A 236 -5.69 -3.95 4.16
C PHE A 236 -4.90 -3.64 5.43
N TYR A 237 -5.54 -3.05 6.46
CA TYR A 237 -4.84 -2.75 7.72
C TYR A 237 -4.32 -4.01 8.40
N ARG A 238 -5.14 -5.07 8.44
CA ARG A 238 -4.76 -6.34 9.05
C ARG A 238 -3.56 -7.01 8.39
N LEU A 239 -3.46 -6.96 7.06
CA LEU A 239 -2.44 -7.66 6.29
C LEU A 239 -1.19 -6.82 6.06
N MET A 240 -1.36 -5.53 5.83
CA MET A 240 -0.26 -4.62 5.44
C MET A 240 0.32 -3.88 6.63
N LEU A 241 -0.50 -3.59 7.64
CA LEU A 241 -0.13 -2.83 8.84
C LEU A 241 -0.51 -3.59 10.12
N PRO A 242 -0.07 -4.85 10.30
CA PRO A 242 -0.52 -5.70 11.42
C PRO A 242 -0.14 -5.12 12.79
N ASP A 243 0.88 -4.27 12.84
CA ASP A 243 1.36 -3.61 14.07
C ASP A 243 0.63 -2.28 14.35
N ALA A 244 -0.20 -1.79 13.42
CA ALA A 244 -1.00 -0.60 13.62
C ALA A 244 -2.26 -0.94 14.43
N PRO A 245 -2.46 -0.36 15.62
CA PRO A 245 -3.67 -0.60 16.40
C PRO A 245 -4.89 0.00 15.68
N PRO A 246 -6.10 -0.57 15.88
CA PRO A 246 -7.32 0.04 15.37
C PRO A 246 -7.47 1.48 15.84
N GLY A 247 -8.00 2.33 14.96
CA GLY A 247 -8.35 3.70 15.32
C GLY A 247 -9.31 3.74 16.51
N PRO A 248 -9.14 4.66 17.46
CA PRO A 248 -10.05 4.74 18.61
C PRO A 248 -11.45 5.15 18.16
N ARG A 249 -12.49 4.50 18.73
CA ARG A 249 -13.89 4.65 18.30
C ARG A 249 -14.41 6.09 18.32
N TRP A 250 -13.90 6.93 19.21
CA TRP A 250 -14.32 8.33 19.32
C TRP A 250 -14.02 9.16 18.07
N LEU A 251 -13.09 8.72 17.21
CA LEU A 251 -12.80 9.40 15.95
C LEU A 251 -14.03 9.45 15.02
N HIS A 252 -14.90 8.45 15.08
CA HIS A 252 -16.14 8.42 14.28
C HIS A 252 -17.18 9.44 14.76
N ASP A 253 -17.02 10.00 15.96
CA ASP A 253 -17.89 11.06 16.48
C ASP A 253 -17.40 12.47 16.09
N ILE A 254 -16.21 12.60 15.50
CA ILE A 254 -15.64 13.88 15.12
C ILE A 254 -16.34 14.41 13.85
N ALA A 255 -16.90 15.60 13.97
CA ALA A 255 -17.61 16.31 12.91
C ALA A 255 -16.84 17.53 12.38
N MET A 256 -15.77 17.95 13.08
CA MET A 256 -14.93 19.07 12.68
C MET A 256 -13.47 18.77 13.01
N VAL A 257 -12.60 18.91 12.02
CA VAL A 257 -11.16 18.89 12.18
C VAL A 257 -10.62 20.27 11.79
N GLY A 258 -9.83 20.88 12.66
CA GLY A 258 -9.18 22.16 12.40
C GLY A 258 -7.67 22.03 12.54
N TYR A 259 -6.93 22.55 11.57
CA TYR A 259 -5.50 22.77 11.68
C TYR A 259 -5.25 24.27 11.67
N ASP A 260 -4.45 24.75 12.60
CA ASP A 260 -4.10 26.17 12.68
C ASP A 260 -2.64 26.32 13.08
N TYR A 261 -2.04 27.47 12.81
CA TYR A 261 -0.66 27.79 13.17
C TYR A 261 -0.63 28.93 14.20
N LEU A 262 0.54 29.18 14.79
CA LEU A 262 0.74 30.36 15.65
C LEU A 262 0.70 31.63 14.81
N SER A 263 -0.51 32.19 14.64
CA SER A 263 -0.82 33.47 13.97
C SER A 263 -1.02 34.60 15.01
N ASP A 264 -1.13 35.85 14.55
CA ASP A 264 -1.46 37.02 15.40
C ASP A 264 -0.53 37.14 16.62
N ASN A 265 0.79 37.12 16.38
CA ASN A 265 1.82 37.13 17.43
C ASN A 265 1.71 36.00 18.48
N GLY A 266 1.05 34.89 18.12
CA GLY A 266 0.87 33.72 18.97
C GLY A 266 -0.46 33.68 19.74
N GLU A 267 -1.33 34.67 19.56
CA GLU A 267 -2.64 34.73 20.22
C GLU A 267 -3.80 34.20 19.36
N GLY A 268 -3.60 34.06 18.05
CA GLY A 268 -4.67 33.69 17.11
C GLY A 268 -5.35 32.38 17.47
N TRP A 269 -4.56 31.34 17.72
CA TRP A 269 -5.05 30.02 18.15
C TRP A 269 -5.95 30.09 19.38
N GLU A 270 -5.51 30.76 20.45
CA GLU A 270 -6.29 30.84 21.69
C GLU A 270 -7.60 31.60 21.50
N ARG A 271 -7.58 32.67 20.72
CA ARG A 271 -8.76 33.47 20.40
C ARG A 271 -9.77 32.64 19.61
N ASP A 272 -9.30 31.92 18.60
CA ASP A 272 -10.16 31.15 17.70
C ASP A 272 -10.74 29.91 18.42
N VAL A 273 -9.95 29.23 19.26
CA VAL A 273 -10.44 28.15 20.14
C VAL A 273 -11.48 28.68 21.14
N ARG A 274 -11.26 29.86 21.73
CA ARG A 274 -12.20 30.47 22.67
C ARG A 274 -13.52 30.83 21.99
N GLU A 275 -13.45 31.42 20.79
CA GLU A 275 -14.64 31.77 20.04
C GLU A 275 -15.39 30.51 19.58
N LEU A 276 -14.68 29.49 19.09
CA LEU A 276 -15.30 28.21 18.75
C LEU A 276 -15.97 27.56 19.98
N ALA A 277 -15.31 27.58 21.14
CA ALA A 277 -15.89 27.07 22.38
C ALA A 277 -17.13 27.87 22.83
N ARG A 278 -17.21 29.17 22.51
CA ARG A 278 -18.39 30.02 22.75
C ARG A 278 -19.54 29.65 21.81
N LEU A 279 -19.25 29.33 20.56
CA LEU A 279 -20.23 28.97 19.53
C LEU A 279 -20.81 27.56 19.74
N LEU A 280 -20.03 26.64 20.30
CA LEU A 280 -20.43 25.24 20.53
C LEU A 280 -20.99 25.02 21.94
N LYS A 281 -22.05 24.21 22.03
CA LYS A 281 -22.53 23.70 23.32
C LYS A 281 -21.50 22.77 23.95
N PRO A 282 -21.44 22.66 25.29
CA PRO A 282 -20.47 21.80 25.98
C PRO A 282 -20.43 20.35 25.46
N GLU A 283 -21.59 19.77 25.16
CA GLU A 283 -21.73 18.41 24.63
C GLU A 283 -21.26 18.23 23.17
N GLU A 284 -21.19 19.32 22.40
CA GLU A 284 -20.75 19.32 20.99
C GLU A 284 -19.23 19.38 20.87
N ARG A 285 -18.53 19.93 21.88
CA ARG A 285 -17.08 20.14 21.86
C ARG A 285 -16.28 18.84 21.70
N ARG A 286 -16.80 17.71 22.18
CA ARG A 286 -16.17 16.38 22.00
C ARG A 286 -16.09 15.92 20.54
N ARG A 287 -16.85 16.56 19.65
CA ARG A 287 -16.90 16.26 18.21
C ARG A 287 -15.93 17.12 17.40
N VAL A 288 -15.08 17.90 18.05
CA VAL A 288 -14.11 18.77 17.39
C VAL A 288 -12.70 18.31 17.74
N ALA A 289 -11.90 18.04 16.73
CA ALA A 289 -10.48 17.76 16.86
C ALA A 289 -9.68 18.93 16.29
N LEU A 290 -8.94 19.65 17.15
CA LEU A 290 -8.11 20.77 16.73
C LEU A 290 -6.64 20.39 16.88
N CYS A 291 -5.86 20.64 15.83
CA CYS A 291 -4.42 20.40 15.79
C CYS A 291 -3.68 21.72 15.58
N LEU A 292 -2.80 22.07 16.53
CA LEU A 292 -1.92 23.22 16.37
C LEU A 292 -0.68 22.80 15.56
N HIS A 293 -0.63 23.26 14.32
CA HIS A 293 0.46 23.11 13.38
C HIS A 293 1.65 24.00 13.82
N GLY A 294 2.79 23.40 14.14
CA GLY A 294 3.97 24.19 14.53
C GLY A 294 4.97 23.56 15.50
N TRP A 295 4.87 22.26 15.79
CA TRP A 295 5.80 21.60 16.71
C TRP A 295 6.64 20.55 15.98
N TYR A 296 7.62 21.02 15.20
CA TYR A 296 8.71 20.17 14.70
C TYR A 296 9.97 20.42 15.51
N ASP A 297 10.08 19.76 16.66
CA ASP A 297 11.31 19.79 17.48
C ASP A 297 12.47 18.99 16.84
N ASN A 298 12.19 18.21 15.79
CA ASN A 298 13.20 17.40 15.10
C ASN A 298 14.20 18.22 14.26
N LEU A 299 13.94 19.51 14.00
CA LEU A 299 14.85 20.43 13.29
C LEU A 299 15.28 21.60 14.18
N GLY A 300 15.54 21.30 15.45
CA GLY A 300 15.95 22.25 16.48
C GLY A 300 15.01 22.16 17.68
N GLU A 301 15.55 22.18 18.90
CA GLU A 301 14.74 22.11 20.12
C GLU A 301 13.95 23.42 20.32
N TYR A 302 12.80 23.54 19.66
CA TYR A 302 11.99 24.73 19.67
C TYR A 302 11.14 24.81 20.94
N SER A 303 10.30 23.82 21.23
CA SER A 303 9.23 23.95 22.22
C SER A 303 9.18 22.86 23.29
N PHE A 304 9.80 21.69 23.09
CA PHE A 304 9.83 20.61 24.07
C PHE A 304 11.25 20.39 24.63
N ASP A 305 11.33 20.26 25.95
CA ASP A 305 12.54 19.84 26.65
C ASP A 305 12.47 18.31 26.79
N SER A 306 13.20 17.62 25.91
CA SER A 306 13.22 16.15 25.86
C SER A 306 13.80 15.52 27.13
N GLN A 307 14.71 16.22 27.83
CA GLN A 307 15.30 15.76 29.09
C GLN A 307 14.31 15.91 30.26
N ALA A 308 13.63 17.06 30.36
CA ALA A 308 12.64 17.29 31.40
C ALA A 308 11.25 16.73 31.07
N LYS A 309 11.07 16.16 29.87
CA LYS A 309 9.81 15.61 29.32
C LYS A 309 8.63 16.58 29.46
N ARG A 310 8.86 17.88 29.20
CA ARG A 310 7.85 18.93 29.30
C ARG A 310 8.08 20.02 28.27
N MET A 311 7.06 20.84 28.02
CA MET A 311 7.21 22.04 27.20
C MET A 311 8.16 23.04 27.87
N LYS A 312 9.03 23.68 27.08
CA LYS A 312 9.87 24.79 27.55
C LYS A 312 8.94 25.91 28.06
N PRO A 313 9.31 26.65 29.12
CA PRO A 313 8.45 27.70 29.66
C PRO A 313 8.27 28.88 28.67
N ARG A 314 9.16 29.02 27.69
CA ARG A 314 9.09 29.98 26.59
C ARG A 314 9.77 29.38 25.35
N TRP A 315 9.22 29.65 24.17
CA TRP A 315 9.81 29.30 22.88
C TRP A 315 9.44 30.36 21.84
N THR A 316 10.15 30.38 20.71
CA THR A 316 9.89 31.35 19.63
C THR A 316 9.30 30.63 18.43
N ALA A 317 8.18 31.13 17.89
CA ALA A 317 7.57 30.58 16.68
C ALA A 317 8.49 30.71 15.45
N MET A 318 8.28 29.87 14.44
CA MET A 318 9.03 29.91 13.18
C MET A 318 8.96 31.29 12.53
N ALA A 319 10.05 31.74 11.90
CA ALA A 319 10.17 33.10 11.38
C ALA A 319 9.05 33.51 10.42
N HIS A 320 8.51 32.56 9.64
CA HIS A 320 7.46 32.81 8.64
C HIS A 320 6.03 32.82 9.20
N THR A 321 5.81 32.40 10.46
CA THR A 321 4.48 32.41 11.10
C THR A 321 4.27 33.66 11.97
N ARG A 322 5.27 34.52 12.13
CA ARG A 322 5.20 35.74 12.98
C ARG A 322 4.47 36.92 12.32
N LYS A 323 3.52 36.65 11.43
CA LYS A 323 2.69 37.72 10.83
C LYS A 323 1.40 37.90 11.63
#